data_AF-A0A1G5HM91-F1
#
_entry.id   AF-A0A1G5HM91-F1
#
_cell.length_a   1.000
_cell.length_b   1.000
_cell.length_c   1.000
_cell.angle_alpha   90.00
_cell.angle_beta   90.00
_cell.angle_gamma   90.00
#
_symmetry.space_group_name_H-M   'P 1'
#
loop_
_entity.id
_entity.type
_entity.pdbx_description
1 polymer ?
#
loop_
_entity_poly.entity_id
_entity_poly.type
_entity_poly.pdbx_seq_one_letter_code
_entity_poly.pdbx_strand_id
1 'polypeptide(L)'
;MHQVTNISYGEGSVNIVLDSSSQMEVIAPEFRFGDYSSVVTSCFTQKELERISEGENALLTFYFVVSDEVDDEQLLAQYSEAIEKNEEQIGKLTEGIYLDVKASKTISDDKENSLVTLSSDVDVQMDIPLYLIGEGRSYFFLSSNMGNCELIEDASPDADVLTISTDIMCPGVVLYQDIGESLVERDDKVFSIKTTHLAIIGIAALVILWAVLDHLHKNSK
;
A
#
# COMPACT_ATOMS: atom_id res chain seq x y z
N MET A 1 6.46 13.34 -7.63
CA MET A 1 7.40 12.94 -6.58
C MET A 1 8.43 12.01 -7.20
N HIS A 2 9.71 12.15 -6.84
CA HIS A 2 10.81 11.33 -7.35
C HIS A 2 11.62 10.84 -6.15
N GLN A 3 11.74 9.53 -6.00
CA GLN A 3 12.50 8.90 -4.93
C GLN A 3 13.50 7.92 -5.52
N VAL A 4 14.71 7.91 -4.97
CA VAL A 4 15.77 6.98 -5.35
C VAL A 4 16.26 6.25 -4.12
N THR A 5 16.22 4.92 -4.17
CA THR A 5 16.74 4.04 -3.13
C THR A 5 17.86 3.19 -3.73
N ASN A 6 19.04 3.17 -3.08
CA ASN A 6 20.15 2.33 -3.51
C ASN A 6 20.23 1.08 -2.64
N ILE A 7 20.28 -0.09 -3.26
CA ILE A 7 20.44 -1.39 -2.61
C ILE A 7 21.76 -2.00 -3.08
N SER A 8 22.66 -2.32 -2.15
CA SER A 8 23.86 -3.09 -2.47
C SER A 8 23.50 -4.56 -2.65
N TYR A 9 24.03 -5.19 -3.70
CA TYR A 9 23.80 -6.62 -3.97
C TYR A 9 25.12 -7.25 -4.42
N GLY A 10 25.76 -8.02 -3.53
CA GLY A 10 27.13 -8.51 -3.73
C GLY A 10 28.13 -7.35 -3.85
N GLU A 11 28.92 -7.35 -4.92
CA GLU A 11 29.86 -6.26 -5.24
C GLU A 11 29.22 -5.10 -6.03
N GLY A 12 28.05 -5.32 -6.63
CA GLY A 12 27.32 -4.32 -7.41
C GLY A 12 26.23 -3.59 -6.61
N SER A 13 25.43 -2.80 -7.34
CA SER A 13 24.34 -2.03 -6.73
C SER A 13 23.13 -1.92 -7.65
N VAL A 14 21.95 -1.80 -7.04
CA VAL A 14 20.68 -1.57 -7.73
C VAL A 14 20.11 -0.24 -7.26
N ASN A 15 19.92 0.67 -8.20
CA ASN A 15 19.15 1.89 -7.96
C ASN A 15 17.68 1.63 -8.26
N ILE A 16 16.80 1.95 -7.33
CA ILE A 16 15.36 1.81 -7.47
C ILE A 16 14.78 3.22 -7.49
N VAL A 17 14.21 3.59 -8.63
CA VAL A 17 13.59 4.88 -8.86
C VAL A 17 12.08 4.71 -8.81
N LEU A 18 11.44 5.46 -7.92
CA LEU A 18 9.99 5.57 -7.82
C LEU A 18 9.58 6.97 -8.26
N ASP A 19 8.89 7.06 -9.39
CA ASP A 19 8.37 8.29 -9.95
C ASP A 19 6.85 8.28 -9.88
N SER A 20 6.29 9.22 -9.13
CA SER A 20 4.85 9.41 -8.98
C SER A 20 4.43 10.76 -9.54
N SER A 21 3.36 10.77 -10.32
CA SER A 21 2.78 11.98 -10.90
C SER A 21 1.26 11.94 -10.83
N SER A 22 0.63 13.11 -10.81
CA SER A 22 -0.81 13.23 -10.83
C SER A 22 -1.21 14.07 -12.03
N GLN A 23 -2.24 13.63 -12.73
CA GLN A 23 -2.92 14.38 -13.78
C GLN A 23 -4.11 15.18 -13.23
N MET A 24 -4.34 15.10 -11.92
CA MET A 24 -5.41 15.81 -11.20
C MET A 24 -4.85 17.09 -10.56
N GLU A 25 -5.73 17.91 -9.97
CA GLU A 25 -5.32 19.08 -9.17
C GLU A 25 -4.79 18.71 -7.77
N VAL A 26 -4.64 17.42 -7.46
CA VAL A 26 -4.15 16.94 -6.17
C VAL A 26 -2.70 16.49 -6.25
N ILE A 27 -2.03 16.47 -5.10
CA ILE A 27 -0.67 15.97 -5.00
C ILE A 27 -0.67 14.46 -5.26
N ALA A 28 0.26 14.00 -6.09
CA ALA A 28 0.43 12.57 -6.36
C ALA A 28 0.80 11.83 -5.06
N PRO A 29 0.18 10.66 -4.78
CA PRO A 29 0.54 9.80 -3.67
C PRO A 29 2.02 9.47 -3.60
N GLU A 30 2.51 9.27 -2.38
CA GLU A 30 3.80 8.65 -2.15
C GLU A 30 3.67 7.13 -2.30
N PHE A 31 4.66 6.52 -2.96
CA PHE A 31 4.76 5.08 -3.15
C PHE A 31 6.03 4.58 -2.52
N ARG A 32 5.96 3.40 -1.91
CA ARG A 32 7.11 2.71 -1.31
C ARG A 32 6.94 1.21 -1.41
N PHE A 33 8.03 0.46 -1.27
CA PHE A 33 7.97 -0.99 -1.18
C PHE A 33 8.10 -1.43 0.27
N GLY A 34 7.38 -2.49 0.65
CA GLY A 34 7.49 -3.09 1.98
C GLY A 34 8.89 -3.65 2.24
N ASP A 35 9.49 -4.31 1.23
CA ASP A 35 10.87 -4.77 1.24
C ASP A 35 11.56 -4.57 -0.12
N TYR A 36 12.44 -3.57 -0.19
CA TYR A 36 13.22 -3.26 -1.39
C TYR A 36 14.18 -4.39 -1.78
N SER A 37 14.62 -5.25 -0.86
CA SER A 37 15.49 -6.39 -1.18
C SER A 37 14.72 -7.45 -1.96
N SER A 38 13.49 -7.75 -1.50
CA SER A 38 12.57 -8.64 -2.19
C SER A 38 12.30 -8.13 -3.61
N VAL A 39 12.01 -6.83 -3.78
CA VAL A 39 11.83 -6.20 -5.10
C VAL A 39 13.00 -6.46 -6.05
N VAL A 40 14.24 -6.28 -5.59
CA VAL A 40 15.43 -6.58 -6.41
C VAL A 40 15.41 -8.04 -6.87
N THR A 41 15.21 -8.98 -5.95
CA THR A 41 15.22 -10.40 -6.31
C THR A 41 14.05 -10.82 -7.19
N SER A 42 12.91 -10.11 -7.09
CA SER A 42 11.71 -10.41 -7.86
C SER A 42 11.75 -9.84 -9.28
N CYS A 43 12.44 -8.71 -9.49
CA CYS A 43 12.55 -8.04 -10.80
C CYS A 43 13.64 -8.62 -11.71
N PHE A 44 14.69 -9.22 -11.14
CA PHE A 44 15.81 -9.75 -11.90
C PHE A 44 15.80 -11.27 -11.97
N THR A 45 16.23 -11.81 -13.10
CA THR A 45 16.47 -13.25 -13.25
C THR A 45 17.72 -13.65 -12.48
N GLN A 46 17.87 -14.94 -12.16
CA GLN A 46 19.04 -15.44 -11.45
C GLN A 46 20.37 -15.08 -12.14
N LYS A 47 20.42 -15.16 -13.47
CA LYS A 47 21.61 -14.79 -14.26
C LYS A 47 21.94 -13.29 -14.18
N GLU A 48 20.90 -12.45 -14.12
CA GLU A 48 21.06 -11.01 -13.95
C GLU A 48 21.54 -10.66 -12.54
N LEU A 49 20.99 -11.31 -11.51
CA LEU A 49 21.44 -11.16 -10.13
C LEU A 49 22.90 -11.58 -9.94
N GLU A 50 23.33 -12.65 -10.60
CA GLU A 50 24.74 -13.08 -10.61
C GLU A 50 25.65 -11.97 -11.15
N ARG A 51 25.33 -11.40 -12.31
CA ARG A 51 26.09 -10.27 -12.89
C ARG A 51 26.15 -9.06 -11.96
N ILE A 52 25.02 -8.71 -11.33
CA ILE A 52 24.97 -7.60 -10.36
C ILE A 52 25.87 -7.93 -9.17
N SER A 53 25.80 -9.16 -8.63
CA SER A 53 26.64 -9.58 -7.52
C SER A 53 28.14 -9.60 -7.82
N GLU A 54 28.51 -9.74 -9.10
CA GLU A 54 29.89 -9.66 -9.60
C GLU A 54 30.37 -8.23 -9.85
N GLY A 55 29.54 -7.21 -9.59
CA GLY A 55 29.94 -5.80 -9.63
C GLY A 55 29.21 -4.92 -10.63
N GLU A 56 28.28 -5.47 -11.42
CA GLU A 56 27.46 -4.66 -12.33
C GLU A 56 26.44 -3.80 -11.58
N ASN A 57 26.13 -2.62 -12.12
CA ASN A 57 25.09 -1.74 -11.58
C ASN A 57 23.78 -1.94 -12.34
N ALA A 58 22.66 -1.93 -11.64
CA ALA A 58 21.34 -2.01 -12.25
C ALA A 58 20.45 -0.85 -11.85
N LEU A 59 19.43 -0.61 -12.66
CA LEU A 59 18.39 0.38 -12.46
C LEU A 59 17.03 -0.30 -12.57
N LEU A 60 16.19 -0.12 -11.56
CA LEU A 60 14.76 -0.38 -11.61
C LEU A 60 14.04 0.96 -11.61
N THR A 61 13.09 1.14 -12.51
CA THR A 61 12.29 2.36 -12.57
C THR A 61 10.82 1.98 -12.53
N PHE A 62 10.08 2.61 -11.63
CA PHE A 62 8.64 2.44 -11.48
C PHE A 62 7.98 3.81 -11.62
N TYR A 63 7.04 3.90 -12.55
CA TYR A 63 6.24 5.08 -12.81
C TYR A 63 4.81 4.81 -12.39
N PHE A 64 4.29 5.71 -11.57
CA PHE A 64 2.93 5.73 -11.05
C PHE A 64 2.29 7.03 -11.51
N VAL A 65 1.21 6.95 -12.29
CA VAL A 65 0.47 8.11 -12.76
C VAL A 65 -0.96 8.01 -12.26
N VAL A 66 -1.36 8.98 -11.45
CA VAL A 66 -2.72 9.04 -10.89
C VAL A 66 -3.61 9.92 -11.76
N SER A 67 -4.82 9.43 -12.06
CA SER A 67 -5.86 10.15 -12.80
C SER A 67 -7.25 9.95 -12.18
N ASP A 68 -8.18 10.86 -12.49
CA ASP A 68 -9.60 10.76 -12.14
C ASP A 68 -10.41 9.97 -13.19
N GLU A 69 -9.86 9.85 -14.39
CA GLU A 69 -10.56 9.25 -15.54
C GLU A 69 -9.70 8.17 -16.19
N VAL A 70 -10.39 7.23 -16.82
CA VAL A 70 -9.81 6.23 -17.72
C VAL A 70 -10.14 6.64 -19.14
N ASP A 71 -9.11 6.94 -19.93
CA ASP A 71 -9.29 7.33 -21.35
C ASP A 71 -9.83 6.19 -22.22
N ASP A 72 -9.71 4.94 -21.77
CA ASP A 72 -10.11 3.74 -22.50
C ASP A 72 -11.51 3.26 -22.06
N GLU A 73 -12.52 3.47 -22.92
CA GLU A 73 -13.90 3.04 -22.70
C GLU A 73 -14.05 1.52 -22.47
N GLN A 74 -13.20 0.69 -23.08
CA GLN A 74 -13.27 -0.76 -22.89
C GLN A 74 -12.77 -1.13 -21.50
N LEU A 75 -11.69 -0.50 -21.06
CA LEU A 75 -11.13 -0.71 -19.73
C LEU A 75 -12.10 -0.22 -18.64
N LEU A 76 -12.75 0.93 -18.85
CA LEU A 76 -13.79 1.44 -17.96
C LEU A 76 -14.94 0.42 -17.81
N ALA A 77 -15.44 -0.13 -18.92
CA ALA A 77 -16.51 -1.12 -18.88
C ALA A 77 -16.10 -2.40 -18.13
N GLN A 78 -14.85 -2.84 -18.28
CA GLN A 78 -14.31 -3.99 -17.55
C GLN A 78 -14.24 -3.73 -16.05
N TYR A 79 -13.78 -2.55 -15.64
CA TYR A 79 -13.78 -2.18 -14.22
C TYR A 79 -15.19 -2.15 -13.66
N SER A 80 -16.15 -1.51 -14.33
CA SER A 80 -17.53 -1.45 -13.86
C SER A 80 -18.16 -2.85 -13.70
N GLU A 81 -17.97 -3.75 -14.66
CA GLU A 81 -18.46 -5.13 -14.56
C GLU A 81 -17.80 -5.89 -13.39
N ALA A 82 -16.49 -5.72 -13.23
CA ALA A 82 -15.76 -6.34 -12.13
C ALA A 82 -16.16 -5.79 -10.77
N ILE A 83 -16.43 -4.49 -10.65
CA ILE A 83 -16.94 -3.85 -9.44
C ILE A 83 -18.30 -4.46 -9.09
N GLU A 84 -19.28 -4.44 -10.01
CA GLU A 84 -20.62 -4.98 -9.78
C GLU A 84 -20.57 -6.43 -9.29
N LYS A 85 -19.74 -7.26 -9.94
CA LYS A 85 -19.54 -8.66 -9.55
C LYS A 85 -18.95 -8.82 -8.15
N ASN A 86 -18.00 -7.97 -7.77
CA ASN A 86 -17.43 -8.00 -6.42
C ASN A 86 -18.41 -7.45 -5.38
N GLU A 87 -19.22 -6.46 -5.73
CA GLU A 87 -20.23 -5.90 -4.83
C GLU A 87 -21.27 -6.94 -4.39
N GLU A 88 -21.64 -7.87 -5.28
CA GLU A 88 -22.50 -9.01 -4.94
C GLU A 88 -21.92 -9.89 -3.82
N GLN A 89 -20.59 -9.92 -3.68
CA GLN A 89 -19.88 -10.80 -2.74
C GLN A 89 -19.50 -10.08 -1.45
N ILE A 90 -18.96 -8.86 -1.55
CA ILE A 90 -18.37 -8.15 -0.41
C ILE A 90 -19.09 -6.87 -0.02
N GLY A 91 -20.16 -6.51 -0.73
CA GLY A 91 -20.92 -5.29 -0.51
C GLY A 91 -20.40 -4.12 -1.34
N LYS A 92 -21.03 -2.96 -1.16
CA LYS A 92 -20.84 -1.80 -2.04
C LYS A 92 -19.39 -1.33 -2.07
N LEU A 93 -18.89 -1.01 -3.26
CA LEU A 93 -17.54 -0.52 -3.55
C LEU A 93 -17.67 0.83 -4.25
N THR A 94 -16.86 1.80 -3.84
CA THR A 94 -16.84 3.12 -4.45
C THR A 94 -15.48 3.36 -5.09
N GLU A 95 -15.50 3.89 -6.32
CA GLU A 95 -14.29 4.26 -7.05
C GLU A 95 -13.58 5.46 -6.39
N GLY A 96 -12.26 5.35 -6.24
CA GLY A 96 -11.40 6.38 -5.69
C GLY A 96 -10.56 7.06 -6.77
N ILE A 97 -9.42 6.46 -7.11
CA ILE A 97 -8.48 6.98 -8.10
C ILE A 97 -8.02 5.89 -9.06
N TYR A 98 -7.72 6.30 -10.29
CA TYR A 98 -7.09 5.44 -11.28
C TYR A 98 -5.57 5.56 -11.21
N LEU A 99 -4.90 4.44 -11.39
CA LEU A 99 -3.45 4.34 -11.31
C LEU A 99 -2.92 3.64 -12.56
N ASP A 100 -2.16 4.37 -13.39
CA ASP A 100 -1.35 3.78 -14.45
C ASP A 100 0.04 3.44 -13.89
N VAL A 101 0.43 2.17 -14.03
CA VAL A 101 1.66 1.61 -13.48
C VAL A 101 2.54 1.12 -14.62
N LYS A 102 3.79 1.59 -14.66
CA LYS A 102 4.81 1.10 -15.59
C LYS A 102 6.08 0.81 -14.84
N ALA A 103 6.67 -0.35 -15.07
CA ALA A 103 7.96 -0.70 -14.49
C ALA A 103 8.95 -1.09 -15.60
N SER A 104 10.23 -0.81 -15.37
CA SER A 104 11.31 -1.20 -16.27
C SER A 104 12.59 -1.50 -15.51
N LYS A 105 13.47 -2.28 -16.14
CA LYS A 105 14.80 -2.58 -15.64
C LYS A 105 15.88 -2.40 -16.68
N THR A 106 17.07 -2.05 -16.21
CA THR A 106 18.30 -1.94 -16.99
C THR A 106 19.47 -2.46 -16.16
N ILE A 107 20.43 -3.13 -16.79
CA ILE A 107 21.69 -3.56 -16.16
C ILE A 107 22.84 -3.00 -16.97
N SER A 108 23.69 -2.21 -16.33
CA SER A 108 24.82 -1.52 -16.97
C SER A 108 24.37 -0.78 -18.24
N ASP A 109 24.96 -1.12 -19.40
CA ASP A 109 24.64 -0.54 -20.71
C ASP A 109 23.65 -1.41 -21.52
N ASP A 110 23.01 -2.40 -20.89
CA ASP A 110 21.98 -3.22 -21.57
C ASP A 110 20.77 -2.36 -21.95
N LYS A 111 19.96 -2.87 -22.88
CA LYS A 111 18.70 -2.22 -23.22
C LYS A 111 17.74 -2.26 -22.04
N GLU A 112 17.01 -1.17 -21.86
CA GLU A 112 15.87 -1.11 -20.96
C GLU A 112 14.83 -2.15 -21.36
N ASN A 113 14.37 -2.94 -20.39
CA ASN A 113 13.34 -3.95 -20.56
C ASN A 113 12.14 -3.60 -19.71
N SER A 114 10.94 -3.65 -20.30
CA SER A 114 9.69 -3.49 -19.56
C SER A 114 9.52 -4.65 -18.56
N LEU A 115 9.06 -4.32 -17.36
CA LEU A 115 8.72 -5.24 -16.29
C LEU A 115 7.21 -5.24 -16.12
N VAL A 116 6.57 -6.32 -16.55
CA VAL A 116 5.13 -6.55 -16.36
C VAL A 116 4.87 -7.57 -15.27
N THR A 117 5.72 -8.59 -15.19
CA THR A 117 5.59 -9.70 -14.24
C THR A 117 6.89 -9.88 -13.47
N LEU A 118 6.76 -10.20 -12.19
CA LEU A 118 7.81 -10.46 -11.23
C LEU A 118 7.89 -11.96 -10.93
N SER A 119 9.01 -12.42 -10.38
CA SER A 119 9.17 -13.84 -10.02
C SER A 119 8.49 -14.23 -8.70
N SER A 120 8.06 -13.24 -7.91
CA SER A 120 7.29 -13.40 -6.68
C SER A 120 6.52 -12.13 -6.37
N ASP A 121 5.50 -12.24 -5.52
CA ASP A 121 4.76 -11.11 -4.98
C ASP A 121 5.69 -10.13 -4.26
N VAL A 122 5.40 -8.84 -4.42
CA VAL A 122 6.03 -7.74 -3.68
C VAL A 122 4.95 -6.83 -3.10
N ASP A 123 5.20 -6.30 -1.91
CA ASP A 123 4.30 -5.35 -1.27
C ASP A 123 4.57 -3.93 -1.79
N VAL A 124 3.61 -3.40 -2.55
CA VAL A 124 3.58 -2.00 -2.98
C VAL A 124 2.69 -1.23 -2.04
N GLN A 125 3.24 -0.24 -1.35
CA GLN A 125 2.52 0.63 -0.43
C GLN A 125 2.28 1.98 -1.08
N MET A 126 1.04 2.45 -1.06
CA MET A 126 0.63 3.75 -1.56
C MET A 126 -0.07 4.52 -0.44
N ASP A 127 0.33 5.77 -0.24
CA ASP A 127 -0.38 6.67 0.66
C ASP A 127 -1.75 7.03 0.08
N ILE A 128 -2.81 6.90 0.86
CA ILE A 128 -4.16 7.26 0.42
C ILE A 128 -4.28 8.79 0.35
N PRO A 129 -4.74 9.36 -0.78
CA PRO A 129 -5.01 10.80 -0.86
C PRO A 129 -5.94 11.27 0.26
N LEU A 130 -5.64 12.43 0.87
CA LEU A 130 -6.36 12.92 2.06
C LEU A 130 -7.89 13.02 1.90
N TYR A 131 -8.38 13.25 0.68
CA TYR A 131 -9.82 13.33 0.41
C TYR A 131 -10.50 11.96 0.30
N LEU A 132 -9.72 10.88 0.14
CA LEU A 132 -10.18 9.49 0.18
C LEU A 132 -10.04 8.86 1.56
N ILE A 133 -9.33 9.49 2.50
CA ILE A 133 -9.21 9.00 3.88
C ILE A 133 -10.57 9.10 4.59
N GLY A 134 -11.04 7.99 5.16
CA GLY A 134 -12.31 7.90 5.89
C GLY A 134 -12.19 7.01 7.13
N GLU A 135 -12.94 7.35 8.19
CA GLU A 135 -12.93 6.55 9.42
C GLU A 135 -13.52 5.15 9.16
N GLY A 136 -12.74 4.12 9.51
CA GLY A 136 -13.09 2.69 9.32
C GLY A 136 -13.35 2.29 7.86
N ARG A 137 -12.83 3.07 6.91
CA ARG A 137 -12.88 2.74 5.49
C ARG A 137 -11.91 1.61 5.18
N SER A 138 -12.34 0.65 4.37
CA SER A 138 -11.47 -0.39 3.80
C SER A 138 -11.07 0.00 2.38
N TYR A 139 -9.82 -0.27 2.00
CA TYR A 139 -9.30 0.02 0.67
C TYR A 139 -8.99 -1.27 -0.10
N PHE A 140 -9.15 -1.20 -1.41
CA PHE A 140 -8.90 -2.30 -2.34
C PHE A 140 -8.22 -1.75 -3.58
N PHE A 141 -7.51 -2.63 -4.30
CA PHE A 141 -6.99 -2.33 -5.62
C PHE A 141 -7.58 -3.30 -6.63
N LEU A 142 -8.35 -2.79 -7.58
CA LEU A 142 -8.83 -3.57 -8.70
C LEU A 142 -7.84 -3.44 -9.86
N SER A 143 -7.00 -4.44 -10.01
CA SER A 143 -6.02 -4.53 -11.07
C SER A 143 -6.66 -4.96 -12.39
N SER A 144 -6.16 -4.49 -13.53
CA SER A 144 -6.53 -5.02 -14.85
C SER A 144 -5.29 -5.47 -15.60
N ASN A 145 -5.23 -6.78 -15.88
CA ASN A 145 -4.17 -7.37 -16.69
C ASN A 145 -4.76 -8.08 -17.91
N MET A 146 -4.54 -7.52 -19.09
CA MET A 146 -5.00 -8.08 -20.36
C MET A 146 -6.50 -8.43 -20.39
N GLY A 147 -7.33 -7.62 -19.71
CA GLY A 147 -8.78 -7.81 -19.63
C GLY A 147 -9.25 -8.75 -18.51
N ASN A 148 -8.35 -9.31 -17.72
CA ASN A 148 -8.70 -9.97 -16.47
C ASN A 148 -8.60 -8.96 -15.32
N CYS A 149 -9.74 -8.67 -14.69
CA CYS A 149 -9.79 -7.79 -13.53
C CYS A 149 -9.77 -8.61 -12.24
N GLU A 150 -8.86 -8.27 -11.33
CA GLU A 150 -8.70 -8.94 -10.05
C GLU A 150 -8.73 -7.92 -8.91
N LEU A 151 -9.62 -8.16 -7.94
CA LEU A 151 -9.75 -7.33 -6.75
C LEU A 151 -8.77 -7.83 -5.69
N ILE A 152 -7.85 -6.95 -5.31
CA ILE A 152 -6.82 -7.19 -4.32
C ILE A 152 -7.20 -6.43 -3.05
N GLU A 153 -7.37 -7.15 -1.94
CA GLU A 153 -7.58 -6.56 -0.62
C GLU A 153 -6.26 -6.04 -0.05
N ASP A 154 -6.35 -4.98 0.75
CA ASP A 154 -5.18 -4.44 1.47
C ASP A 154 -4.52 -5.53 2.33
N ALA A 155 -3.27 -5.85 2.02
CA ALA A 155 -2.50 -6.87 2.71
C ALA A 155 -2.12 -6.46 4.14
N SER A 156 -2.06 -5.16 4.43
CA SER A 156 -1.74 -4.61 5.75
C SER A 156 -2.60 -3.38 6.03
N PRO A 157 -3.87 -3.58 6.44
CA PRO A 157 -4.82 -2.50 6.62
C PRO A 157 -4.33 -1.44 7.60
N ASP A 158 -3.99 -0.27 7.08
CA ASP A 158 -3.76 0.97 7.82
C ASP A 158 -4.71 2.06 7.29
N ALA A 159 -5.01 3.07 8.09
CA ALA A 159 -6.02 4.07 7.77
C ALA A 159 -5.61 4.99 6.61
N ASP A 160 -4.32 5.16 6.37
CA ASP A 160 -3.73 6.11 5.43
C ASP A 160 -2.80 5.47 4.40
N VAL A 161 -2.66 4.14 4.38
CA VAL A 161 -1.79 3.41 3.45
C VAL A 161 -2.51 2.18 2.92
N LEU A 162 -2.53 2.03 1.60
CA LEU A 162 -2.94 0.80 0.93
C LEU A 162 -1.71 -0.05 0.60
N THR A 163 -1.69 -1.31 1.06
CA THR A 163 -0.65 -2.28 0.72
C THR A 163 -1.16 -3.31 -0.28
N ILE A 164 -0.58 -3.33 -1.48
CA ILE A 164 -0.92 -4.24 -2.58
C ILE A 164 0.20 -5.27 -2.69
N SER A 165 -0.10 -6.53 -2.32
CA SER A 165 0.81 -7.67 -2.58
C SER A 165 0.54 -8.19 -3.99
N THR A 166 1.48 -8.02 -4.92
CA THR A 166 1.30 -8.40 -6.33
C THR A 166 2.62 -8.83 -6.98
N ASP A 167 2.56 -9.80 -7.88
CA ASP A 167 3.64 -10.16 -8.81
C ASP A 167 3.46 -9.52 -10.19
N ILE A 168 2.40 -8.75 -10.42
CA ILE A 168 2.09 -8.09 -11.68
C ILE A 168 2.07 -6.56 -11.48
N MET A 169 2.83 -5.87 -12.32
CA MET A 169 2.87 -4.41 -12.40
C MET A 169 1.93 -3.97 -13.52
N CYS A 170 0.68 -3.70 -13.18
CA CYS A 170 -0.37 -3.31 -14.12
C CYS A 170 -1.19 -2.12 -13.61
N PRO A 171 -1.86 -1.39 -14.52
CA PRO A 171 -2.79 -0.35 -14.14
C PRO A 171 -3.99 -0.93 -13.36
N GLY A 172 -4.63 -0.08 -12.58
CA GLY A 172 -5.80 -0.44 -11.80
C GLY A 172 -6.54 0.76 -11.25
N VAL A 173 -7.57 0.47 -10.46
CA VAL A 173 -8.35 1.47 -9.74
C VAL A 173 -8.32 1.16 -8.25
N VAL A 174 -8.10 2.21 -7.46
CA VAL A 174 -8.25 2.15 -6.00
C VAL A 174 -9.73 2.28 -5.69
N LEU A 175 -10.26 1.28 -5.01
CA LEU A 175 -11.63 1.26 -4.53
C LEU A 175 -11.65 1.40 -3.02
N TYR A 176 -12.77 1.87 -2.49
CA TYR A 176 -12.99 1.91 -1.05
C TYR A 176 -14.40 1.48 -0.68
N GLN A 177 -14.54 1.03 0.56
CA GLN A 177 -15.80 0.63 1.15
C GLN A 177 -15.96 1.30 2.51
N ASP A 178 -17.09 1.99 2.70
CA ASP A 178 -17.40 2.65 3.98
C ASP A 178 -17.96 1.67 5.02
N ILE A 179 -17.89 2.06 6.30
CA ILE A 179 -18.47 1.26 7.40
C ILE A 179 -19.97 1.06 7.12
N GLY A 180 -20.40 -0.21 7.16
CA GLY A 180 -21.79 -0.60 6.96
C GLY A 180 -22.19 -0.85 5.50
N GLU A 181 -21.27 -0.64 4.55
CA GLU A 181 -21.44 -1.05 3.15
C GLU A 181 -20.99 -2.49 2.89
N SER A 182 -20.22 -3.07 3.82
CA SER A 182 -19.74 -4.44 3.72
C SER A 182 -20.83 -5.48 3.98
N LEU A 183 -20.87 -6.52 3.15
CA LEU A 183 -21.68 -7.73 3.38
C LEU A 183 -20.94 -8.80 4.18
N VAL A 184 -19.64 -8.62 4.39
CA VAL A 184 -18.78 -9.55 5.14
C VAL A 184 -18.53 -8.96 6.51
N GLU A 185 -18.68 -9.76 7.56
CA GLU A 185 -18.18 -9.41 8.89
C GLU A 185 -16.65 -9.39 8.81
N ARG A 186 -16.06 -8.21 8.61
CA ARG A 186 -14.63 -8.03 8.82
C ARG A 186 -14.41 -8.05 10.33
N ASP A 187 -13.43 -8.85 10.75
CA ASP A 187 -12.94 -8.89 12.12
C ASP A 187 -12.20 -7.55 12.34
N ASP A 188 -12.97 -6.46 12.48
CA ASP A 188 -12.44 -5.14 12.72
C ASP A 188 -11.60 -5.27 13.97
N LYS A 189 -10.28 -5.15 13.82
CA LYS A 189 -9.40 -4.77 14.93
C LYS A 189 -9.72 -3.31 15.28
N VAL A 190 -10.96 -3.04 15.68
CA VAL A 190 -11.29 -1.94 16.57
C VAL A 190 -10.28 -2.06 17.68
N PHE A 191 -9.43 -1.04 17.81
CA PHE A 191 -8.39 -0.92 18.82
C PHE A 191 -8.95 -1.43 20.16
N SER A 192 -8.69 -2.70 20.48
CA SER A 192 -9.06 -3.25 21.76
C SER A 192 -8.05 -2.65 22.70
N ILE A 193 -8.40 -1.49 23.27
CA ILE A 193 -7.75 -0.99 24.46
C ILE A 193 -7.95 -2.11 25.47
N LYS A 194 -6.95 -2.98 25.59
CA LYS A 194 -6.98 -4.15 26.47
C LYS A 194 -7.49 -3.66 27.80
N THR A 195 -8.60 -4.22 28.26
CA THR A 195 -9.28 -3.86 29.52
C THR A 195 -8.31 -3.83 30.71
N THR A 196 -7.18 -4.54 30.58
CA THR A 196 -6.00 -4.49 31.45
C THR A 196 -5.39 -3.10 31.64
N HIS A 197 -5.27 -2.27 30.60
CA HIS A 197 -4.69 -0.92 30.72
C HIS A 197 -5.65 0.06 31.40
N LEU A 198 -6.96 -0.04 31.15
CA LEU A 198 -7.99 0.73 31.87
C LEU A 198 -8.01 0.37 33.37
N ALA A 199 -7.87 -0.91 33.70
CA ALA A 199 -7.77 -1.34 35.10
C ALA A 199 -6.51 -0.78 35.79
N ILE A 200 -5.37 -0.77 35.11
CA ILE A 200 -4.11 -0.21 35.66
C ILE A 200 -4.23 1.30 35.88
N ILE A 201 -4.81 2.04 34.92
CA ILE A 201 -5.03 3.49 35.05
C ILE A 201 -6.01 3.78 36.20
N GLY A 202 -7.07 3.00 36.34
CA GLY A 202 -8.02 3.10 37.46
C GLY A 202 -7.37 2.85 38.83
N ILE A 203 -6.53 1.82 38.94
CA ILE A 203 -5.79 1.52 40.18
C ILE A 203 -4.79 2.63 40.51
N ALA A 204 -4.04 3.13 39.52
CA ALA A 204 -3.11 4.24 39.73
C ALA A 204 -3.83 5.50 40.22
N ALA A 205 -4.99 5.84 39.65
CA ALA A 205 -5.81 6.95 40.11
C ALA A 205 -6.29 6.78 41.56
N LEU A 206 -6.70 5.58 41.96
CA LEU A 206 -7.11 5.28 43.34
C LEU A 206 -5.94 5.38 44.33
N VAL A 207 -4.75 4.93 43.96
CA VAL A 207 -3.55 5.04 44.81
C VAL A 207 -3.14 6.50 45.00
N ILE A 208 -3.19 7.31 43.94
CA ILE A 208 -2.93 8.75 44.02
C ILE A 208 -3.96 9.43 44.92
N LEU A 209 -5.24 9.10 44.76
CA LEU A 209 -6.33 9.70 45.54
C LEU A 209 -6.22 9.35 47.03
N TRP A 210 -5.80 8.11 47.35
CA TRP A 210 -5.51 7.69 48.72
C TRP A 210 -4.29 8.43 49.31
N ALA A 211 -3.21 8.57 48.54
CA ALA A 211 -2.01 9.30 48.99
C ALA A 211 -2.29 10.79 49.25
N VAL A 212 -3.12 11.42 48.43
CA VAL A 212 -3.56 12.81 48.63
C VAL A 212 -4.42 12.94 49.89
N LEU A 213 -5.36 12.01 50.12
CA LEU A 213 -6.19 11.99 51.33
C LEU A 213 -5.35 11.79 52.60
N ASP A 214 -4.37 10.90 52.57
CA ASP A 214 -3.48 10.64 53.72
C ASP A 214 -2.60 11.86 54.03
N HIS A 215 -2.08 12.52 52.99
CA HIS A 215 -1.31 13.75 53.14
C HIS A 215 -2.14 14.91 53.70
N LEU A 216 -3.41 15.04 53.29
CA LEU A 216 -4.33 16.07 53.82
C LEU A 216 -4.68 15.81 55.30
N HIS A 217 -4.89 14.55 55.70
CA HIS A 217 -5.14 14.24 57.12
C HIS A 217 -3.90 14.45 58.00
N LYS A 218 -2.70 14.20 57.47
CA LYS A 218 -1.46 14.38 58.23
C LYS A 218 -1.12 15.85 58.50
N ASN A 219 -1.57 16.77 57.64
CA ASN A 219 -1.41 18.22 57.82
C ASN A 219 -2.54 18.89 58.64
N SER A 220 -3.53 18.12 59.12
CA SER A 220 -4.66 18.62 59.93
C SER A 220 -4.51 18.33 61.43
N LYS A 221 -3.31 17.99 61.92
CA LYS A 221 -2.99 17.83 63.34
C LYS A 221 -1.95 18.84 63.80
#